data_AF-A0A355H8A2-F1
#
_entry.id   AF-A0A355H8A2-F1
#
_cell.length_a   1.000
_cell.length_b   1.000
_cell.length_c   1.000
_cell.angle_alpha   90.00
_cell.angle_beta   90.00
_cell.angle_gamma   90.00
#
_symmetry.space_group_name_H-M   'P 1'
#
loop_
_entity.id
_entity.type
_entity.pdbx_description
1 polymer ?
#
loop_
_entity_poly.entity_id
_entity_poly.type
_entity_poly.pdbx_seq_one_letter_code
_entity_poly.pdbx_strand_id
1 'polypeptide(L)'
;MCGIVGLYLKNAELQAQLGKMFQPMLVEMSSRGPDSAGVAIYRNPVKAGQTKFSLAHNDPEFSWKTLETELAATHQCDVSVYPVATHCILVTDAEEAEVVRWLKNSQSEI
;
A
#
# COMPACT_ATOMS: atom_id res chain seq x y z
N MET A 1 -15.57 17.73 3.52
CA MET A 1 -14.40 18.39 2.91
C MET A 1 -13.14 17.72 3.44
N CYS A 2 -12.55 16.81 2.68
CA CYS A 2 -11.29 16.15 3.03
C CYS A 2 -10.12 17.07 2.64
N GLY A 3 -9.15 17.25 3.53
CA GLY A 3 -7.93 18.04 3.27
C GLY A 3 -6.71 17.12 3.24
N ILE A 4 -5.73 17.41 2.39
CA ILE A 4 -4.46 16.68 2.32
C ILE A 4 -3.34 17.65 2.73
N VAL A 5 -2.44 17.20 3.59
CA VAL A 5 -1.22 17.93 3.96
C VAL A 5 0.00 17.13 3.49
N GLY A 6 1.04 17.82 3.03
CA GLY A 6 2.29 17.21 2.58
C GLY A 6 3.50 17.95 3.12
N LEU A 7 4.51 17.21 3.55
CA LEU A 7 5.81 17.73 3.98
C LEU A 7 6.90 17.19 3.05
N TYR A 8 7.54 18.08 2.29
CA TYR A 8 8.65 17.73 1.41
C TYR A 8 9.97 18.28 1.95
N LEU A 9 10.86 17.38 2.38
CA LEU A 9 12.17 17.73 2.94
C LEU A 9 13.21 17.82 1.83
N LYS A 10 13.69 19.04 1.54
CA LYS A 10 14.81 19.26 0.60
C LYS A 10 16.18 18.99 1.24
N ASN A 11 16.31 19.20 2.55
CA ASN A 11 17.53 18.87 3.29
C ASN A 11 17.47 17.41 3.77
N ALA A 12 18.39 16.57 3.29
CA ALA A 12 18.50 15.17 3.66
C ALA A 12 18.78 14.96 5.16
N GLU A 13 19.47 15.90 5.82
CA GLU A 13 19.78 15.83 7.26
C GLU A 13 18.52 15.85 8.15
N LEU A 14 17.41 16.36 7.62
CA LEU A 14 16.14 16.43 8.34
C LEU A 14 15.31 15.14 8.23
N GLN A 15 15.68 14.18 7.39
CA GLN A 15 14.88 12.97 7.16
C GLN A 15 14.72 12.12 8.43
N ALA A 16 15.76 12.05 9.27
CA ALA A 16 15.68 11.36 10.56
C ALA A 16 14.65 11.98 11.52
N GLN A 17 14.32 13.26 11.33
CA GLN A 17 13.34 14.00 12.11
C GLN A 17 11.95 14.02 11.46
N LEU A 18 11.74 13.34 10.33
CA LEU A 18 10.49 13.37 9.57
C LEU A 18 9.28 13.05 10.45
N GLY A 19 9.35 11.98 11.24
CA GLY A 19 8.27 11.59 12.14
C GLY A 19 7.91 12.69 13.15
N LYS A 20 8.93 13.33 13.75
CA LYS A 20 8.74 14.43 14.72
C LYS A 20 8.09 15.66 14.09
N MET A 21 8.47 15.99 12.85
CA MET A 21 7.90 17.13 12.12
C MET A 21 6.48 16.84 11.61
N PHE A 22 6.19 15.58 11.27
CA PHE A 22 4.93 15.17 10.69
C PHE A 22 3.84 14.88 11.74
N GLN A 23 4.23 14.38 12.92
CA GLN A 23 3.32 14.11 14.03
C GLN A 23 2.36 15.27 14.37
N PRO A 24 2.81 16.53 14.57
CA PRO A 24 1.89 17.62 14.89
C PRO A 24 0.89 17.88 13.74
N MET A 25 1.27 17.66 12.49
CA MET A 25 0.35 17.80 11.35
C MET A 25 -0.78 16.76 11.41
N LEU A 26 -0.48 15.52 11.79
CA LEU A 26 -1.48 14.46 11.96
C LEU A 26 -2.45 14.76 13.12
N VAL A 27 -1.95 15.31 14.23
CA VAL A 27 -2.78 15.70 15.38
C VAL A 27 -3.77 16.79 14.99
N GLU A 28 -3.35 17.80 14.24
CA GLU A 28 -4.28 18.84 13.76
C GLU A 28 -5.36 18.25 12.83
N MET A 29 -5.04 17.21 12.06
CA MET A 29 -6.01 16.53 11.21
C MET A 29 -7.01 15.67 11.98
N SER A 30 -6.68 15.16 13.17
CA SER A 30 -7.61 14.35 13.98
C SER A 30 -8.79 15.14 14.52
N SER A 31 -8.72 16.48 14.52
CA SER A 31 -9.87 17.37 14.81
C SER A 31 -11.07 17.14 13.87
N ARG A 32 -10.85 16.47 12.73
CA ARG A 32 -11.87 16.13 11.74
C ARG A 32 -12.50 14.73 11.94
N GLY A 33 -12.05 14.00 12.96
CA GLY A 33 -12.54 12.66 13.32
C GLY A 33 -11.41 11.62 13.42
N PRO A 34 -11.61 10.51 14.15
CA PRO A 34 -10.59 9.48 14.35
C PRO A 34 -10.11 8.85 13.04
N ASP A 35 -10.97 8.77 12.02
CA ASP A 35 -10.65 8.21 10.71
C ASP A 35 -9.99 9.22 9.75
N SER A 36 -9.79 10.47 10.19
CA SER A 36 -9.28 11.56 9.35
C SER A 36 -7.76 11.73 9.37
N ALA A 37 -7.04 10.93 10.17
CA ALA A 37 -5.59 10.98 10.28
C ALA A 37 -4.98 9.60 10.03
N GLY A 38 -4.17 9.47 8.99
CA GLY A 38 -3.48 8.24 8.63
C GLY A 38 -2.25 8.53 7.75
N VAL A 39 -1.33 7.56 7.68
CA VAL A 39 -0.14 7.65 6.84
C VAL A 39 0.07 6.36 6.05
N ALA A 40 0.42 6.51 4.78
CA ALA A 40 0.96 5.42 3.97
C ALA A 40 2.46 5.67 3.78
N ILE A 41 3.30 4.70 4.18
CA ILE A 41 4.75 4.80 4.07
C ILE A 41 5.24 3.92 2.92
N TYR A 42 5.62 4.55 1.82
CA TYR A 42 6.18 3.86 0.66
C TYR A 42 7.71 3.80 0.77
N ARG A 43 8.25 2.59 0.89
CA ARG A 43 9.69 2.28 0.93
C ARG A 43 10.01 1.14 -0.03
N ASN A 44 11.28 0.90 -0.31
CA ASN A 44 11.77 -0.23 -1.11
C ASN A 44 11.21 -0.23 -2.54
N PRO A 45 11.75 0.60 -3.46
CA PRO A 45 11.34 0.56 -4.86
C PRO A 45 11.54 -0.85 -5.43
N VAL A 46 10.63 -1.26 -6.31
CA VAL A 46 10.73 -2.54 -7.03
C VAL A 46 11.62 -2.37 -8.27
N LYS A 47 12.00 -3.49 -8.88
CA LYS A 47 12.84 -3.48 -10.09
C LYS A 47 12.07 -2.88 -11.26
N ALA A 48 12.79 -2.41 -12.28
CA ALA A 48 12.18 -1.99 -13.53
C ALA A 48 11.35 -3.15 -14.13
N GLY A 49 10.17 -2.84 -14.66
CA GLY A 49 9.23 -3.83 -15.17
C GLY A 49 8.35 -4.49 -14.11
N GLN A 50 8.51 -4.14 -12.82
CA GLN A 50 7.64 -4.62 -11.76
C GLN A 50 6.73 -3.52 -11.22
N THR A 51 5.57 -3.92 -10.75
CA THR A 51 4.57 -3.09 -10.08
C THR A 51 4.39 -3.56 -8.65
N LYS A 52 4.21 -2.61 -7.72
CA LYS A 52 3.97 -2.89 -6.30
C LYS A 52 2.61 -2.37 -5.88
N PHE A 53 1.81 -3.26 -5.31
CA PHE A 53 0.49 -2.97 -4.76
C PHE A 53 0.54 -3.06 -3.24
N SER A 54 -0.20 -2.16 -2.58
CA SER A 54 -0.50 -2.28 -1.15
C SER A 54 -1.98 -2.62 -1.04
N LEU A 55 -2.27 -3.87 -0.70
CA LEU A 55 -3.61 -4.41 -0.59
C LEU A 55 -4.00 -4.51 0.89
N ALA A 56 -5.29 -4.42 1.19
CA ALA A 56 -5.82 -4.58 2.54
C ALA A 56 -7.04 -5.50 2.49
N HIS A 57 -7.27 -6.23 3.57
CA HIS A 57 -8.46 -7.06 3.72
C HIS A 57 -8.95 -7.00 5.17
N ASN A 58 -10.27 -7.04 5.39
CA ASN A 58 -10.85 -6.94 6.73
C ASN A 58 -10.74 -8.26 7.52
N ASP A 59 -10.73 -9.40 6.82
CA ASP A 59 -10.48 -10.71 7.41
C ASP A 59 -8.98 -10.90 7.72
N PRO A 60 -8.58 -11.04 8.99
CA PRO A 60 -7.19 -11.31 9.37
C PRO A 60 -6.68 -12.67 8.88
N GLU A 61 -7.57 -13.62 8.58
CA GLU A 61 -7.23 -14.96 8.09
C GLU A 61 -7.24 -15.05 6.56
N PHE A 62 -7.37 -13.91 5.86
CA PHE A 62 -7.34 -13.89 4.40
C PHE A 62 -6.05 -14.50 3.84
N SER A 63 -6.20 -15.48 2.95
CA SER A 63 -5.07 -16.21 2.38
C SER A 63 -4.40 -15.42 1.25
N TRP A 64 -3.46 -14.55 1.61
CA TRP A 64 -2.58 -13.87 0.65
C TRP A 64 -1.80 -14.85 -0.24
N LYS A 65 -1.49 -16.06 0.27
CA LYS A 65 -0.78 -17.09 -0.49
C LYS A 65 -1.64 -17.69 -1.60
N THR A 66 -2.95 -17.83 -1.36
CA THR A 66 -3.89 -18.25 -2.40
C THR A 66 -3.96 -17.20 -3.50
N LEU A 67 -4.10 -15.92 -3.12
CA LEU A 67 -4.11 -14.80 -4.06
C LEU A 67 -2.83 -14.73 -4.91
N GLU A 68 -1.66 -14.92 -4.28
CA GLU A 68 -0.36 -15.01 -4.98
C GLU A 68 -0.40 -16.09 -6.07
N THR A 69 -0.85 -17.29 -5.71
CA THR A 69 -0.86 -18.46 -6.59
C THR A 69 -1.84 -18.29 -7.75
N GLU A 70 -3.03 -17.76 -7.49
CA GLU A 70 -4.06 -17.53 -8.51
C GLU A 70 -3.67 -16.42 -9.48
N LEU A 71 -3.10 -15.32 -9.00
CA LEU A 71 -2.62 -14.23 -9.86
C LEU A 71 -1.48 -14.72 -10.75
N ALA A 72 -0.50 -15.42 -10.17
CA ALA A 72 0.63 -15.98 -10.91
C ALA A 72 0.16 -16.95 -12.01
N ALA A 73 -0.80 -17.83 -11.69
CA ALA A 73 -1.35 -18.77 -12.66
C ALA A 73 -2.17 -18.10 -13.76
N THR A 74 -2.95 -17.06 -13.42
CA THR A 74 -3.84 -16.38 -14.38
C THR A 74 -3.06 -15.56 -15.39
N HIS A 75 -2.02 -14.85 -14.96
CA HIS A 75 -1.24 -13.95 -15.82
C HIS A 75 0.11 -14.53 -16.26
N GLN A 76 0.46 -15.74 -15.82
CA GLN A 76 1.74 -16.40 -16.12
C GLN A 76 2.95 -15.50 -15.80
N CYS A 77 2.91 -14.90 -14.62
CA CYS A 77 3.81 -13.82 -14.19
C CYS A 77 4.47 -14.17 -12.85
N ASP A 78 5.54 -13.45 -12.53
CA ASP A 78 6.14 -13.50 -11.20
C ASP A 78 5.24 -12.73 -10.22
N VAL A 79 4.92 -13.34 -9.08
CA VAL A 79 4.18 -12.71 -7.99
C VAL A 79 4.85 -13.03 -6.68
N SER A 80 4.99 -12.02 -5.83
CA SER A 80 5.37 -12.21 -4.43
C SER A 80 4.46 -11.39 -3.53
N VAL A 81 4.09 -11.97 -2.40
CA VAL A 81 3.26 -11.32 -1.38
C VAL A 81 4.04 -11.23 -0.07
N TYR A 82 3.90 -10.11 0.61
CA TYR A 82 4.46 -9.88 1.93
C TYR A 82 3.36 -9.35 2.86
N PRO A 83 2.72 -10.24 3.65
CA PRO A 83 1.71 -9.85 4.61
C PRO A 83 2.26 -8.97 5.73
N VAL A 84 1.51 -7.93 6.10
CA VAL A 84 1.78 -7.00 7.19
C VAL A 84 0.47 -6.76 7.95
N ALA A 85 0.23 -7.55 8.99
CA ALA A 85 -1.07 -7.58 9.68
C ALA A 85 -2.23 -7.80 8.69
N THR A 86 -3.21 -6.90 8.64
CA THR A 86 -4.36 -6.96 7.72
C THR A 86 -4.07 -6.47 6.30
N HIS A 87 -2.81 -6.12 6.01
CA HIS A 87 -2.38 -5.63 4.71
C HIS A 87 -1.41 -6.60 4.05
N CYS A 88 -1.18 -6.42 2.75
CA CYS A 88 -0.19 -7.17 2.00
C CYS A 88 0.48 -6.28 0.96
N ILE A 89 1.81 -6.38 0.89
CA ILE A 89 2.57 -5.84 -0.22
C ILE A 89 2.68 -6.91 -1.30
N LEU A 90 2.04 -6.70 -2.43
CA LEU A 90 2.14 -7.57 -3.60
C LEU A 90 3.09 -6.93 -4.62
N VAL A 91 4.04 -7.71 -5.14
CA VAL A 91 4.93 -7.29 -6.22
C VAL A 91 4.79 -8.28 -7.37
N THR A 92 4.60 -7.76 -8.57
CA THR A 92 4.45 -8.57 -9.79
C THR A 92 5.05 -7.87 -11.01
N ASP A 93 5.43 -8.63 -12.03
CA ASP A 93 5.81 -8.12 -13.36
C ASP A 93 4.64 -8.11 -14.37
N ALA A 94 3.43 -8.48 -13.95
CA ALA A 94 2.23 -8.32 -14.76
C ALA A 94 1.86 -6.84 -14.99
N GLU A 95 1.12 -6.58 -16.08
CA GLU A 95 0.62 -5.25 -16.39
C GLU A 95 -0.34 -4.76 -15.31
N GLU A 96 -0.11 -3.54 -14.79
CA GLU A 96 -0.90 -2.95 -13.72
C GLU A 96 -2.41 -2.98 -13.99
N ALA A 97 -2.82 -2.60 -15.20
CA ALA A 97 -4.22 -2.52 -15.57
C ALA A 97 -4.91 -3.90 -15.56
N GLU A 98 -4.17 -4.96 -15.90
CA GLU A 98 -4.66 -6.33 -15.85
C GLU A 98 -4.82 -6.82 -14.41
N VAL A 99 -3.80 -6.58 -13.57
CA VAL A 99 -3.85 -6.94 -12.15
C VAL A 99 -5.01 -6.24 -11.45
N VAL A 100 -5.20 -4.93 -11.67
CA VAL A 100 -6.32 -4.16 -11.10
C VAL A 100 -7.67 -4.71 -11.56
N ARG A 101 -7.78 -5.09 -12.84
CA ARG A 101 -9.01 -5.69 -13.37
C ARG A 101 -9.28 -7.06 -12.75
N TRP A 102 -8.25 -7.88 -12.62
CA TRP A 102 -8.34 -9.20 -12.00
C TRP A 102 -8.75 -9.10 -10.53
N LEU A 103 -8.10 -8.23 -9.74
CA LEU A 103 -8.45 -8.01 -8.33
C LEU A 103 -9.93 -7.63 -8.17
N LYS A 104 -10.42 -6.68 -8.97
CA LYS A 104 -11.84 -6.27 -8.93
C LYS A 104 -12.83 -7.38 -9.25
N ASN A 105 -12.45 -8.34 -10.08
CA ASN A 105 -13.31 -9.44 -10.50
C ASN A 105 -13.24 -10.64 -9.55
N SER A 106 -12.05 -10.92 -9.02
CA SER A 106 -11.76 -12.11 -8.21
C SER A 106 -11.92 -11.86 -6.71
N GLN A 107 -11.77 -10.61 -6.26
CA GLN A 107 -11.67 -10.24 -4.84
C GLN A 107 -12.40 -8.92 -4.58
N SER A 108 -13.73 -8.97 -4.41
CA SER A 108 -14.57 -7.76 -4.24
C SER A 108 -14.30 -6.97 -2.95
N GLU A 109 -13.58 -7.55 -1.99
CA GLU A 109 -13.29 -6.97 -0.68
C GLU A 109 -11.84 -6.48 -0.53
N ILE A 110 -11.05 -6.51 -1.63
CA ILE A 110 -9.70 -5.92 -1.76
C ILE A 110 -9.78 -4.63 -2.58
#